data_AF-A0A2K6PP99-F1
#
_entry.id   AF-A0A2K6PP99-F1
#
_cell.length_a   1.000
_cell.length_b   1.000
_cell.length_c   1.000
_cell.angle_alpha   90.00
_cell.angle_beta   90.00
_cell.angle_gamma   90.00
#
_symmetry.space_group_name_H-M   'P 1'
#
loop_
_entity.id
_entity.type
_entity.pdbx_description
1 polymer ?
#
loop_
_entity_poly.entity_id
_entity_poly.type
_entity_poly.pdbx_seq_one_letter_code
_entity_poly.pdbx_strand_id
1 'polypeptide(L)'
;LLKIKIWIIHAMEYELQIRGGDKPALDLYQLSPSEVKQLLLDILQPQQNGRCWLNRRQIDGSLNRTPTGFYDRVWQILERTPNGIIVAGKHLPQQPTLSDMTMYEMNFSLLVEDTLGNIDQPQYRQIVVELLMVVSIVLERNPELEFQDKVDLDRLVKEAFNEFQKDQSRLKEIEKQDDMTSFYNTPPLGKRGTCSYLTKAVMNLLLEGEVKPNNDDPCLIS
;
A
#
# COMPACT_ATOMS: atom_id res chain seq x y z
N LEU A 1 8.40 19.96 -3.49
CA LEU A 1 7.44 21.10 -3.60
C LEU A 1 6.52 21.02 -4.83
N LEU A 2 7.03 20.83 -6.06
CA LEU A 2 6.18 20.72 -7.27
C LEU A 2 5.26 19.48 -7.26
N LYS A 3 5.76 18.30 -6.85
CA LYS A 3 4.97 17.06 -6.77
C LYS A 3 3.78 17.16 -5.80
N ILE A 4 3.97 17.77 -4.64
CA ILE A 4 2.91 17.97 -3.62
C ILE A 4 1.75 18.79 -4.18
N LYS A 5 2.03 19.85 -4.95
CA LYS A 5 0.99 20.69 -5.56
C LYS A 5 0.16 19.92 -6.58
N ILE A 6 0.83 19.11 -7.42
CA ILE A 6 0.18 18.29 -8.44
C ILE A 6 -0.76 17.28 -7.77
N TRP A 7 -0.32 16.63 -6.71
CA TRP A 7 -1.10 15.64 -5.98
C TRP A 7 -2.33 16.19 -5.27
N ILE A 8 -2.24 17.40 -4.70
CA ILE A 8 -3.41 18.07 -4.14
C ILE A 8 -4.45 18.35 -5.23
N ILE A 9 -4.02 18.81 -6.41
CA ILE A 9 -4.92 19.04 -7.54
C ILE A 9 -5.64 17.74 -7.94
N HIS A 10 -4.92 16.63 -8.07
CA HIS A 10 -5.53 15.33 -8.39
C HIS A 10 -6.55 14.91 -7.31
N ALA A 11 -6.24 15.09 -6.03
CA ALA A 11 -7.18 14.80 -4.94
C ALA A 11 -8.46 15.66 -5.02
N MET A 12 -8.32 16.94 -5.39
CA MET A 12 -9.45 17.85 -5.59
C MET A 12 -10.29 17.45 -6.80
N GLU A 13 -9.66 17.04 -7.90
CA GLU A 13 -10.34 16.52 -9.10
C GLU A 13 -11.14 15.24 -8.79
N TYR A 14 -10.56 14.30 -8.04
CA TYR A 14 -11.29 13.12 -7.56
C TYR A 14 -12.49 13.52 -6.71
N GLU A 15 -12.32 14.45 -5.78
CA GLU A 15 -13.42 14.90 -4.93
C GLU A 15 -14.55 15.56 -5.74
N LEU A 16 -14.23 16.32 -6.79
CA LEU A 16 -15.23 16.88 -7.71
C LEU A 16 -15.98 15.79 -8.48
N GLN A 17 -15.28 14.77 -8.97
CA GLN A 17 -15.92 13.62 -9.62
C GLN A 17 -16.86 12.88 -8.67
N ILE A 18 -16.44 12.68 -7.42
CA ILE A 18 -17.24 12.02 -6.38
C ILE A 18 -18.53 12.80 -6.09
N ARG A 19 -18.46 14.13 -6.01
CA ARG A 19 -19.63 15.01 -5.82
C ARG A 19 -20.54 15.07 -7.03
N GLY A 20 -19.94 15.01 -8.23
CA GLY A 20 -20.65 15.10 -9.51
C GLY A 20 -21.46 13.85 -9.84
N GLY A 21 -21.02 12.68 -9.38
CA GLY A 21 -21.63 11.40 -9.76
C GLY A 21 -21.56 11.22 -11.29
N ASP A 22 -22.71 11.05 -11.94
CA ASP A 22 -22.81 10.89 -13.40
C ASP A 22 -22.75 12.22 -14.19
N LYS A 23 -22.66 13.37 -13.49
CA LYS A 23 -22.54 14.68 -14.15
C LYS A 23 -21.13 14.87 -14.70
N PRO A 24 -20.95 15.66 -15.78
CA PRO A 24 -19.62 16.01 -16.25
C PRO A 24 -18.83 16.66 -15.11
N ALA A 25 -17.58 16.22 -14.93
CA ALA A 25 -16.72 16.72 -13.87
C ALA A 25 -16.61 18.24 -13.99
N LEU A 26 -16.96 18.93 -12.91
CA LEU A 26 -16.79 20.37 -12.82
C LEU A 26 -15.29 20.68 -12.90
N ASP A 27 -14.90 21.57 -13.80
CA ASP A 27 -13.50 21.94 -13.96
C ASP A 27 -13.05 22.74 -12.73
N LEU A 28 -11.94 22.31 -12.11
CA LEU A 28 -11.35 22.96 -10.94
C LEU A 28 -11.08 24.44 -11.20
N TYR A 29 -10.71 24.81 -12.43
CA TYR A 29 -10.42 26.21 -12.81
C TYR A 29 -11.66 27.09 -12.91
N GLN A 30 -12.87 26.52 -12.88
CA GLN A 30 -14.13 27.25 -12.89
C GLN A 30 -14.64 27.59 -11.49
N LEU A 31 -14.01 27.05 -10.44
CA LEU A 31 -14.38 27.32 -9.05
C LEU A 31 -13.91 28.70 -8.59
N SER A 32 -14.74 29.37 -7.80
CA SER A 32 -14.35 30.58 -7.08
C SER A 32 -13.30 30.26 -6.01
N PRO A 33 -12.49 31.25 -5.56
CA PRO A 33 -11.48 31.02 -4.52
C PRO A 33 -12.04 30.42 -3.22
N SER A 34 -13.28 30.76 -2.85
CA SER A 34 -13.97 30.22 -1.68
C SER A 34 -14.34 28.74 -1.86
N GLU A 35 -14.77 28.35 -3.06
CA GLU A 35 -15.09 26.94 -3.38
C GLU A 35 -13.84 26.08 -3.44
N VAL A 36 -12.76 26.57 -4.05
CA VAL A 36 -11.45 25.90 -4.05
C VAL A 36 -10.96 25.69 -2.61
N LYS A 37 -11.09 26.71 -1.75
CA LYS A 37 -10.73 26.62 -0.33
C LYS A 37 -11.57 25.57 0.38
N GLN A 38 -12.88 25.54 0.17
CA GLN A 38 -13.76 24.55 0.80
C GLN A 38 -13.41 23.14 0.33
N LEU A 39 -13.23 22.95 -0.97
CA LEU A 39 -12.83 21.68 -1.57
C LEU A 39 -11.50 21.17 -0.98
N LEU A 40 -10.51 22.07 -0.83
CA LEU A 40 -9.24 21.76 -0.19
C LEU A 40 -9.44 21.30 1.27
N LEU A 41 -10.26 22.01 2.05
CA LEU A 41 -10.56 21.61 3.42
C LEU A 41 -11.22 20.23 3.48
N ASP A 42 -12.15 19.95 2.56
CA ASP A 42 -12.90 18.70 2.54
C ASP A 42 -12.01 17.50 2.21
N ILE A 43 -11.06 17.64 1.26
CA ILE A 43 -10.10 16.57 0.96
C ILE A 43 -9.07 16.39 2.07
N LEU A 44 -8.70 17.45 2.80
CA LEU A 44 -7.72 17.40 3.89
C LEU A 44 -8.29 16.78 5.17
N GLN A 45 -9.60 16.66 5.31
CA GLN A 45 -10.22 15.94 6.42
C GLN A 45 -10.00 14.41 6.27
N PRO A 46 -9.46 13.74 7.32
CA PRO A 46 -9.35 12.29 7.32
C PRO A 46 -10.74 11.65 7.45
N GLN A 47 -11.01 10.63 6.64
CA GLN A 47 -12.13 9.71 6.77
C GLN A 47 -13.54 10.35 6.65
N GLN A 48 -13.96 10.66 5.42
CA GLN A 48 -15.37 11.01 5.16
C GLN A 48 -16.27 9.76 5.28
N ASN A 49 -17.24 9.81 6.19
CA ASN A 49 -18.22 8.74 6.40
C ASN A 49 -19.05 8.50 5.13
N GLY A 50 -19.34 7.22 4.82
CA GLY A 50 -20.15 6.84 3.65
C GLY A 50 -19.43 6.77 2.30
N ARG A 51 -18.15 7.16 2.21
CA ARG A 51 -17.36 7.03 0.98
C ARG A 51 -16.96 5.57 0.71
N CYS A 52 -17.05 5.13 -0.56
CA CYS A 52 -16.56 3.81 -0.97
C CYS A 52 -15.02 3.72 -0.89
N TRP A 53 -14.47 2.50 -0.90
CA TRP A 53 -13.03 2.30 -0.67
C TRP A 53 -12.16 2.78 -1.83
N LEU A 54 -12.64 2.65 -3.07
CA LEU A 54 -11.90 3.16 -4.23
C LEU A 54 -11.63 4.66 -4.09
N ASN A 55 -12.68 5.43 -3.81
CA ASN A 55 -12.61 6.88 -3.66
C ASN A 55 -11.72 7.31 -2.49
N ARG A 56 -11.74 6.55 -1.38
CA ARG A 56 -10.82 6.77 -0.25
C ARG A 56 -9.37 6.58 -0.69
N ARG A 57 -9.07 5.45 -1.35
CA ARG A 57 -7.73 5.12 -1.82
C ARG A 57 -7.20 6.11 -2.86
N GLN A 58 -8.05 6.61 -3.75
CA GLN A 58 -7.67 7.65 -4.72
C GLN A 58 -7.26 8.97 -4.05
N ILE A 59 -8.04 9.43 -3.07
CA ILE A 59 -7.75 10.67 -2.36
C ILE A 59 -6.54 10.50 -1.44
N ASP A 60 -6.52 9.45 -0.62
CA ASP A 60 -5.43 9.21 0.33
C ASP A 60 -4.11 8.88 -0.39
N GLY A 61 -4.18 8.15 -1.50
CA GLY A 61 -3.05 7.88 -2.38
C GLY A 61 -2.50 9.16 -2.98
N SER A 62 -3.36 10.03 -3.50
CA SER A 62 -2.94 11.33 -4.04
C SER A 62 -2.25 12.15 -2.95
N LEU A 63 -2.84 12.23 -1.76
CA LEU A 63 -2.28 13.00 -0.65
C LEU A 63 -1.09 12.34 0.08
N ASN A 64 -0.62 11.17 -0.38
CA ASN A 64 0.40 10.35 0.30
C ASN A 64 0.10 10.11 1.79
N ARG A 65 -1.18 9.93 2.13
CA ARG A 65 -1.55 9.60 3.50
C ARG A 65 -1.14 8.18 3.83
N THR A 66 -0.55 8.01 5.01
CA THR A 66 -0.14 6.72 5.54
C THR A 66 -0.69 6.53 6.95
N PRO A 67 -0.87 5.29 7.42
CA PRO A 67 -1.19 5.02 8.81
C PRO A 67 -0.13 5.54 9.79
N THR A 68 -0.50 5.69 11.06
CA THR A 68 0.44 6.04 12.13
C THR A 68 1.57 5.01 12.25
N GLY A 69 2.81 5.49 12.41
CA GLY A 69 3.99 4.64 12.53
C GLY A 69 4.40 3.94 11.22
N PHE A 70 3.88 4.39 10.07
CA PHE A 70 4.16 3.75 8.78
C PHE A 70 5.66 3.66 8.47
N TYR A 71 6.42 4.75 8.61
CA TYR A 71 7.86 4.75 8.32
C TYR A 71 8.61 3.80 9.26
N ASP A 72 8.34 3.84 10.57
CA ASP A 72 8.92 2.90 11.54
C ASP A 72 8.69 1.44 11.14
N ARG A 73 7.50 1.14 10.62
CA ARG A 73 7.17 -0.20 10.12
C ARG A 73 7.94 -0.55 8.85
N VAL A 74 8.10 0.39 7.91
CA VAL A 74 8.93 0.16 6.72
C VAL A 74 10.39 -0.11 7.10
N TRP A 75 10.91 0.59 8.12
CA TRP A 75 12.23 0.33 8.67
C TRP A 75 12.35 -1.11 9.19
N GLN A 76 11.41 -1.54 10.03
CA GLN A 76 11.37 -2.92 10.56
C GLN A 76 11.28 -3.98 9.46
N ILE A 77 10.58 -3.70 8.36
CA ILE A 77 10.54 -4.60 7.21
C ILE A 77 11.93 -4.70 6.57
N LEU A 78 12.63 -3.58 6.38
CA LEU A 78 14.00 -3.59 5.82
C LEU A 78 14.97 -4.39 6.69
N GLU A 79 14.85 -4.33 8.02
CA GLU A 79 15.66 -5.16 8.93
C GLU A 79 15.52 -6.67 8.69
N ARG A 80 14.41 -7.09 8.06
CA ARG A 80 14.06 -8.49 7.78
C ARG A 80 13.93 -8.80 6.28
N THR A 81 14.47 -7.92 5.43
CA THR A 81 14.40 -8.06 3.97
C THR A 81 15.78 -7.87 3.34
N PRO A 82 16.58 -8.94 3.21
CA PRO A 82 17.84 -8.92 2.48
C PRO A 82 17.66 -8.27 1.11
N ASN A 83 18.62 -7.45 0.69
CA ASN A 83 18.58 -6.70 -0.58
C ASN A 83 17.40 -5.71 -0.75
N GLY A 84 16.53 -5.54 0.25
CA GLY A 84 15.50 -4.49 0.28
C GLY A 84 14.23 -4.78 -0.53
N ILE A 85 13.54 -3.73 -0.95
CA ILE A 85 12.19 -3.80 -1.51
C ILE A 85 12.15 -3.10 -2.86
N ILE A 86 11.41 -3.64 -3.83
CA ILE A 86 11.17 -3.02 -5.14
C ILE A 86 9.68 -2.79 -5.34
N VAL A 87 9.33 -1.61 -5.86
CA VAL A 87 7.96 -1.29 -6.27
C VAL A 87 7.95 -0.27 -7.40
N ALA A 88 7.09 -0.48 -8.39
CA ALA A 88 7.00 0.31 -9.61
C ALA A 88 8.38 0.50 -10.28
N GLY A 89 9.24 -0.52 -10.26
CA GLY A 89 10.60 -0.47 -10.81
C GLY A 89 11.60 0.36 -9.99
N LYS A 90 11.20 0.93 -8.85
CA LYS A 90 12.08 1.68 -7.94
C LYS A 90 12.52 0.81 -6.77
N HIS A 91 13.81 0.86 -6.45
CA HIS A 91 14.44 0.04 -5.43
C HIS A 91 14.69 0.86 -4.15
N LEU A 92 14.17 0.36 -3.04
CA LEU A 92 14.50 0.77 -1.68
C LEU A 92 15.48 -0.28 -1.12
N PRO A 93 16.80 -0.05 -1.18
CA PRO A 93 17.76 -1.04 -0.75
C PRO A 93 17.77 -1.17 0.77
N GLN A 94 18.10 -2.36 1.28
CA GLN A 94 18.35 -2.57 2.71
C GLN A 94 19.66 -1.88 3.13
N GLN A 95 20.75 -2.15 2.40
CA GLN A 95 22.04 -1.50 2.57
C GLN A 95 22.33 -0.60 1.36
N PRO A 96 22.80 0.64 1.55
CA PRO A 96 23.31 1.20 2.80
C PRO A 96 22.24 1.91 3.66
N THR A 97 20.95 1.78 3.35
CA THR A 97 19.87 2.50 4.07
C THR A 97 19.93 2.28 5.59
N LEU A 98 20.08 1.02 6.04
CA LEU A 98 20.16 0.70 7.47
C LEU A 98 21.52 1.07 8.11
N SER A 99 22.60 1.18 7.31
CA SER A 99 23.92 1.57 7.83
C SER A 99 24.10 3.09 7.92
N ASP A 100 23.49 3.83 6.99
CA ASP A 100 23.75 5.25 6.78
C ASP A 100 22.66 6.16 7.36
N MET A 101 21.50 5.59 7.72
CA MET A 101 20.35 6.34 8.25
C MET A 101 19.87 5.78 9.59
N THR A 102 18.90 6.46 10.20
CA THR A 102 18.16 5.96 11.36
C THR A 102 16.66 6.04 11.13
N MET A 103 15.89 5.22 11.84
CA MET A 103 14.43 5.10 11.67
C MET A 103 13.65 6.41 11.91
N TYR A 104 14.18 7.31 12.73
CA TYR A 104 13.49 8.54 13.15
C TYR A 104 13.91 9.79 12.37
N GLU A 105 14.82 9.65 11.40
CA GLU A 105 15.34 10.77 10.63
C GLU A 105 14.51 11.04 9.37
N MET A 106 14.40 12.33 9.03
CA MET A 106 13.64 12.80 7.86
C MET A 106 14.12 12.19 6.54
N ASN A 107 15.41 11.89 6.42
CA ASN A 107 16.01 11.33 5.20
C ASN A 107 15.42 9.97 4.84
N PHE A 108 15.16 9.12 5.84
CA PHE A 108 14.55 7.81 5.63
C PHE A 108 13.10 7.97 5.14
N SER A 109 12.31 8.82 5.79
CA SER A 109 10.93 9.10 5.36
C SER A 109 10.86 9.64 3.93
N LEU A 110 11.77 10.55 3.56
CA LEU A 110 11.87 11.07 2.21
C LEU A 110 12.25 10.00 1.18
N LEU A 111 13.13 9.06 1.53
CA LEU A 111 13.52 7.94 0.68
C LEU A 111 12.33 6.99 0.43
N VAL A 112 11.56 6.69 1.47
CA VAL A 112 10.33 5.87 1.35
C VAL A 112 9.28 6.59 0.50
N GLU A 113 9.04 7.88 0.74
CA GLU A 113 8.12 8.69 -0.07
C GLU A 113 8.53 8.78 -1.53
N ASP A 114 9.83 8.94 -1.80
CA ASP A 114 10.36 8.98 -3.15
C ASP A 114 10.22 7.63 -3.85
N THR A 115 10.36 6.52 -3.11
CA THR A 115 10.12 5.16 -3.59
C THR A 115 8.65 4.97 -4.00
N LEU A 116 7.72 5.25 -3.08
CA LEU A 116 6.27 5.10 -3.32
C LEU A 116 5.70 6.15 -4.29
N GLY A 117 6.38 7.29 -4.41
CA GLY A 117 6.03 8.36 -5.34
C GLY A 117 6.26 8.00 -6.81
N ASN A 118 6.92 6.86 -7.10
CA ASN A 118 7.05 6.32 -8.46
C ASN A 118 5.82 5.55 -8.92
N ILE A 119 4.87 5.28 -8.01
CA ILE A 119 3.59 4.66 -8.35
C ILE A 119 2.68 5.71 -8.96
N ASP A 120 2.25 5.52 -10.21
CA ASP A 120 1.39 6.49 -10.91
C ASP A 120 -0.04 6.53 -10.35
N GLN A 121 -0.63 5.36 -10.09
CA GLN A 121 -2.03 5.26 -9.68
C GLN A 121 -2.18 5.42 -8.15
N PRO A 122 -2.92 6.43 -7.67
CA PRO A 122 -3.03 6.69 -6.24
C PRO A 122 -3.72 5.55 -5.47
N GLN A 123 -4.76 4.93 -6.06
CA GLN A 123 -5.41 3.78 -5.45
C GLN A 123 -4.49 2.57 -5.30
N TYR A 124 -3.58 2.36 -6.25
CA TYR A 124 -2.58 1.30 -6.17
C TYR A 124 -1.52 1.63 -5.12
N ARG A 125 -1.10 2.89 -5.01
CA ARG A 125 -0.21 3.36 -3.93
C ARG A 125 -0.77 3.02 -2.56
N GLN A 126 -2.08 3.18 -2.35
CA GLN A 126 -2.72 2.79 -1.08
C GLN A 126 -2.78 1.27 -0.86
N ILE A 127 -2.95 0.47 -1.90
CA ILE A 127 -2.82 -1.00 -1.79
C ILE A 127 -1.39 -1.39 -1.37
N VAL A 128 -0.37 -0.71 -1.91
CA VAL A 128 1.04 -0.92 -1.51
C VAL A 128 1.27 -0.50 -0.05
N VAL A 129 0.69 0.61 0.39
CA VAL A 129 0.72 1.03 1.81
C VAL A 129 0.06 -0.03 2.70
N GLU A 130 -1.12 -0.54 2.34
CA GLU A 130 -1.79 -1.64 3.03
C GLU A 130 -0.92 -2.91 3.07
N LEU A 131 -0.27 -3.26 1.95
CA LEU A 131 0.64 -4.41 1.87
C LEU A 131 1.82 -4.26 2.82
N LEU A 132 2.49 -3.10 2.84
CA LEU A 132 3.61 -2.86 3.76
C LEU A 132 3.17 -2.98 5.23
N MET A 133 1.98 -2.47 5.57
CA MET A 133 1.43 -2.66 6.92
C MET A 133 1.18 -4.14 7.23
N VAL A 134 0.67 -4.91 6.27
CA VAL A 134 0.48 -6.36 6.40
C VAL A 134 1.81 -7.08 6.60
N VAL A 135 2.83 -6.77 5.79
CA VAL A 135 4.17 -7.37 5.90
C VAL A 135 4.77 -7.09 7.27
N SER A 136 4.71 -5.84 7.74
CA SER A 136 5.16 -5.47 9.09
C SER A 136 4.47 -6.30 10.17
N ILE A 137 3.13 -6.43 10.13
CA ILE A 137 2.39 -7.21 11.13
C ILE A 137 2.75 -8.70 11.07
N VAL A 138 2.95 -9.26 9.87
CA VAL A 138 3.34 -10.66 9.71
C VAL A 138 4.72 -10.91 10.30
N LEU A 139 5.71 -10.07 9.99
CA LEU A 139 7.06 -10.20 10.54
C LEU A 139 7.11 -9.94 12.05
N GLU A 140 6.37 -8.94 12.54
CA GLU A 140 6.26 -8.63 13.98
C GLU A 140 5.68 -9.80 14.78
N ARG A 141 4.75 -10.56 14.20
CA ARG A 141 4.10 -11.71 14.86
C ARG A 141 4.85 -13.02 14.71
N ASN A 142 5.80 -13.11 13.78
CA ASN A 142 6.58 -14.32 13.49
C ASN A 142 8.06 -13.92 13.40
N PRO A 143 8.72 -13.64 14.54
CA PRO A 143 10.09 -13.15 14.58
C PRO A 143 11.11 -14.12 13.93
N GLU A 144 10.77 -15.41 13.85
CA GLU A 144 11.55 -16.44 13.16
C GLU A 144 11.55 -16.29 11.64
N LEU A 145 10.59 -15.54 11.06
CA LEU A 145 10.47 -15.36 9.61
C LEU A 145 11.31 -14.18 9.12
N GLU A 146 11.98 -14.40 8.00
CA GLU A 146 12.70 -13.39 7.21
C GLU A 146 12.44 -13.66 5.74
N PHE A 147 12.51 -12.61 4.90
CA PHE A 147 12.66 -12.84 3.47
C PHE A 147 14.07 -13.34 3.14
N GLN A 148 14.23 -14.10 2.07
CA GLN A 148 15.54 -14.66 1.67
C GLN A 148 16.30 -13.75 0.69
N ASP A 149 15.58 -12.86 0.00
CA ASP A 149 16.11 -11.92 -1.00
C ASP A 149 15.16 -10.71 -1.07
N LYS A 150 15.44 -9.79 -1.99
CA LYS A 150 14.64 -8.60 -2.23
C LYS A 150 13.19 -8.96 -2.54
N VAL A 151 12.27 -8.15 -2.04
CA VAL A 151 10.83 -8.37 -2.22
C VAL A 151 10.28 -7.43 -3.28
N ASP A 152 9.64 -8.00 -4.30
CA ASP A 152 8.87 -7.28 -5.31
C ASP A 152 7.42 -7.11 -4.83
N LEU A 153 7.05 -5.87 -4.47
CA LEU A 153 5.70 -5.57 -3.99
C LEU A 153 4.65 -5.69 -5.09
N ASP A 154 5.00 -5.41 -6.35
CA ASP A 154 4.07 -5.51 -7.47
C ASP A 154 3.67 -6.96 -7.73
N ARG A 155 4.64 -7.87 -7.61
CA ARG A 155 4.38 -9.30 -7.66
C ARG A 155 3.42 -9.74 -6.56
N LEU A 156 3.64 -9.33 -5.31
CA LEU A 156 2.78 -9.67 -4.18
C LEU A 156 1.34 -9.14 -4.34
N VAL A 157 1.17 -7.90 -4.79
CA VAL A 157 -0.16 -7.34 -5.07
C VAL A 157 -0.85 -8.11 -6.18
N LYS A 158 -0.12 -8.48 -7.25
CA LYS A 158 -0.66 -9.28 -8.36
C LYS A 158 -1.09 -10.68 -7.90
N GLU A 159 -0.30 -11.35 -7.07
CA GLU A 159 -0.66 -12.65 -6.48
C GLU A 159 -1.91 -12.55 -5.60
N ALA A 160 -2.00 -11.53 -4.75
CA ALA A 160 -3.20 -11.25 -3.96
C ALA A 160 -4.44 -11.00 -4.84
N PHE A 161 -4.29 -10.22 -5.90
CA PHE A 161 -5.37 -9.96 -6.85
C PHE A 161 -5.83 -11.22 -7.60
N ASN A 162 -4.88 -12.09 -8.00
CA ASN A 162 -5.22 -13.37 -8.63
C ASN A 162 -6.07 -14.26 -7.70
N GLU A 163 -5.75 -14.28 -6.40
CA GLU A 163 -6.55 -15.00 -5.40
C GLU A 163 -7.94 -14.37 -5.20
N PHE A 164 -8.02 -13.05 -5.18
CA PHE A 164 -9.30 -12.33 -5.14
C PHE A 164 -10.19 -12.65 -6.35
N GLN A 165 -9.61 -12.69 -7.56
CA GLN A 165 -10.33 -13.06 -8.78
C GLN A 165 -10.86 -14.49 -8.71
N LYS A 166 -10.06 -15.45 -8.23
CA LYS A 166 -10.49 -16.85 -8.06
C LYS A 166 -11.68 -16.96 -7.11
N ASP A 167 -11.68 -16.18 -6.03
CA ASP A 167 -12.81 -16.12 -5.10
C ASP A 167 -14.05 -15.50 -5.74
N GLN A 168 -13.91 -14.40 -6.47
CA GLN A 168 -15.05 -13.74 -7.15
C GLN A 168 -15.68 -14.64 -8.22
N SER A 169 -14.88 -15.32 -9.04
CA SER A 169 -15.39 -16.23 -10.07
C SER A 169 -16.19 -17.39 -9.47
N ARG A 170 -15.80 -17.88 -8.28
CA ARG A 170 -16.53 -18.94 -7.57
C ARG A 170 -17.86 -18.48 -6.99
N LEU A 171 -18.02 -17.19 -6.72
CA LEU A 171 -19.18 -16.66 -5.98
C LEU A 171 -20.24 -16.02 -6.87
N LYS A 172 -19.83 -15.45 -8.01
CA LYS A 172 -20.69 -14.58 -8.81
C LYS A 172 -20.75 -14.95 -10.29
N GLU A 173 -20.09 -16.03 -10.71
CA GLU A 173 -19.94 -16.41 -12.14
C GLU A 173 -19.41 -15.25 -13.01
N ILE A 174 -18.67 -14.31 -12.42
CA ILE A 174 -18.07 -13.18 -13.12
C ILE A 174 -16.76 -13.67 -13.75
N GLU A 175 -16.60 -13.43 -15.05
CA GLU A 175 -15.35 -13.68 -15.78
C GLU A 175 -14.19 -12.87 -15.19
N LYS A 176 -12.96 -13.37 -15.36
CA LYS A 176 -11.77 -12.65 -14.90
C LYS A 176 -11.68 -11.29 -15.59
N GLN A 177 -11.72 -10.21 -14.80
CA GLN A 177 -11.48 -8.85 -15.28
C GLN A 177 -10.02 -8.48 -15.02
N ASP A 178 -9.31 -8.02 -16.04
CA ASP A 178 -7.90 -7.59 -15.91
C ASP A 178 -7.76 -6.32 -15.04
N ASP A 179 -8.85 -5.55 -14.92
CA ASP A 179 -8.89 -4.34 -14.12
C ASP A 179 -9.11 -4.62 -12.62
N MET A 180 -8.33 -3.92 -11.77
CA MET A 180 -8.34 -4.06 -10.32
C MET A 180 -9.43 -3.21 -9.65
N THR A 181 -10.31 -2.50 -10.37
CA THR A 181 -11.33 -1.61 -9.77
C THR A 181 -12.16 -2.29 -8.67
N SER A 182 -12.60 -3.54 -8.86
CA SER A 182 -13.34 -4.27 -7.82
C SER A 182 -12.49 -4.56 -6.58
N PHE A 183 -11.20 -4.84 -6.75
CA PHE A 183 -10.24 -5.03 -5.66
C PHE A 183 -9.99 -3.71 -4.93
N TYR A 184 -9.78 -2.62 -5.66
CA TYR A 184 -9.64 -1.27 -5.11
C TYR A 184 -10.90 -0.77 -4.39
N ASN A 185 -12.08 -1.31 -4.71
CA ASN A 185 -13.30 -0.96 -3.99
C ASN A 185 -13.64 -1.91 -2.82
N THR A 186 -12.82 -2.94 -2.60
CA THR A 186 -12.99 -3.89 -1.49
C THR A 186 -12.41 -3.32 -0.20
N PRO A 187 -13.10 -3.41 0.96
CA PRO A 187 -12.56 -2.97 2.25
C PRO A 187 -11.24 -3.68 2.59
N PRO A 188 -10.33 -3.04 3.35
CA PRO A 188 -9.10 -3.69 3.81
C PRO A 188 -9.36 -4.84 4.77
N LEU A 189 -10.25 -4.63 5.74
CA LEU A 189 -10.56 -5.59 6.78
C LEU A 189 -11.81 -6.42 6.45
N GLY A 190 -11.87 -7.61 7.03
CA GLY A 190 -12.97 -8.58 6.86
C GLY A 190 -12.53 -9.87 6.18
N LYS A 191 -13.36 -10.91 6.21
CA LYS A 191 -13.02 -12.27 5.73
C LYS A 191 -12.54 -12.34 4.27
N ARG A 192 -12.97 -11.38 3.45
CA ARG A 192 -12.59 -11.21 2.04
C ARG A 192 -12.14 -9.77 1.76
N GLY A 193 -11.53 -9.14 2.78
CA GLY A 193 -10.93 -7.83 2.62
C GLY A 193 -9.61 -7.91 1.85
N THR A 194 -9.13 -6.79 1.30
CA THR A 194 -7.85 -6.76 0.58
C THR A 194 -6.70 -7.27 1.43
N CYS A 195 -6.65 -6.92 2.73
CA CYS A 195 -5.60 -7.40 3.63
C CYS A 195 -5.58 -8.92 3.77
N SER A 196 -6.72 -9.62 3.69
CA SER A 196 -6.73 -11.08 3.74
C SER A 196 -6.01 -11.71 2.55
N TYR A 197 -6.19 -11.16 1.35
CA TYR A 197 -5.50 -11.63 0.15
C TYR A 197 -4.01 -11.24 0.16
N LEU A 198 -3.70 -10.02 0.62
CA LEU A 198 -2.32 -9.56 0.79
C LEU A 198 -1.57 -10.43 1.81
N THR A 199 -2.17 -10.71 2.98
CA THR A 199 -1.57 -11.62 3.98
C THR A 199 -1.30 -12.99 3.38
N LYS A 200 -2.22 -13.53 2.58
CA LYS A 200 -2.03 -14.83 1.93
C LYS A 200 -0.82 -14.82 0.98
N ALA A 201 -0.69 -13.81 0.13
CA ALA A 201 0.45 -13.67 -0.77
C ALA A 201 1.78 -13.56 0.01
N VAL A 202 1.81 -12.73 1.06
CA VAL A 202 3.00 -12.55 1.91
C VAL A 202 3.39 -13.86 2.61
N MET A 203 2.42 -14.56 3.21
CA MET A 203 2.68 -15.83 3.90
C MET A 203 3.19 -16.90 2.95
N ASN A 204 2.63 -17.00 1.73
CA ASN A 204 3.12 -17.95 0.74
C ASN A 204 4.59 -17.66 0.38
N LEU A 205 4.95 -16.40 0.13
CA LEU A 205 6.33 -16.02 -0.17
C LEU A 205 7.29 -16.34 0.97
N LEU A 206 6.90 -16.07 2.22
CA LEU A 206 7.74 -16.35 3.40
C LEU A 206 7.93 -17.85 3.65
N LEU A 207 6.90 -18.66 3.38
CA LEU A 207 6.93 -20.11 3.58
C LEU A 207 7.57 -20.88 2.42
N GLU A 208 7.65 -20.29 1.23
CA GLU A 208 8.41 -20.82 0.10
C GLU A 208 9.93 -20.70 0.31
N GLY A 209 10.37 -19.82 1.22
CA GLY A 209 11.76 -19.78 1.68
C GLY A 209 12.08 -20.96 2.57
N GLU A 210 13.25 -21.58 2.39
CA GLU A 210 13.72 -22.63 3.31
C GLU A 210 13.69 -22.09 4.74
N VAL A 211 12.88 -22.71 5.60
CA VAL A 211 12.89 -22.46 7.04
C VAL A 211 14.29 -22.79 7.52
N LYS A 212 15.10 -21.77 7.82
CA LYS A 212 16.42 -21.99 8.42
C LYS A 212 16.17 -22.71 9.74
N PRO A 213 16.62 -23.97 9.92
CA PRO A 213 16.55 -24.60 11.21
C PRO A 213 17.39 -23.76 12.17
N ASN A 214 16.79 -23.33 13.27
CA ASN A 214 17.54 -22.70 14.34
C ASN A 214 18.52 -23.76 14.86
N ASN A 215 19.82 -23.56 14.67
CA ASN A 215 20.85 -24.53 15.09
C ASN A 215 21.03 -24.61 16.62
N ASP A 216 20.16 -23.95 17.38
CA ASP A 216 20.19 -23.87 18.85
C ASP A 216 19.11 -24.74 19.53
N ASP A 217 18.61 -25.80 18.87
CA ASP A 217 17.77 -26.81 19.53
C ASP A 217 18.62 -28.00 20.04
N PRO A 218 19.01 -28.04 21.33
CA PRO A 218 19.62 -29.21 21.95
C PRO A 218 18.51 -30.22 22.32
N CYS A 219 17.87 -30.81 21.33
CA CYS A 219 16.99 -31.97 21.54
C CYS A 219 17.54 -33.18 20.79
N LEU A 220 18.72 -33.64 21.22
CA LEU A 220 19.11 -35.03 21.04
C LEU A 220 18.43 -35.84 22.16
N ILE A 221 17.40 -36.60 21.79
CA ILE A 221 16.84 -37.63 22.66
C ILE A 221 17.82 -38.82 22.59
N SER A 222 18.49 -39.08 23.72
CA SER A 222 19.28 -40.29 23.96
C SER A 222 18.42 -41.54 24.06
#